data_AF-A0A6L8ABP3-F1
#
_entry.id   AF-A0A6L8ABP3-F1
#
_cell.length_a   1.000
_cell.length_b   1.000
_cell.length_c   1.000
_cell.angle_alpha   90.00
_cell.angle_beta   90.00
_cell.angle_gamma   90.00
#
_symmetry.space_group_name_H-M   'P 1'
#
loop_
_entity.id
_entity.type
_entity.pdbx_description
1 polymer ?
#
loop_
_entity_poly.entity_id
_entity_poly.type
_entity_poly.pdbx_seq_one_letter_code
_entity_poly.pdbx_strand_id
1 'polypeptide(L)' 'MGKGDLRTRRGKIVRGTNGNTRPKKKKPVPPKKDVEEGS' A
#
# COMPACT_ATOMS: atom_id res chain seq x y z
N MET A 1 -5.09 2.71 -14.67
CA MET A 1 -4.17 1.64 -14.18
C MET A 1 -4.80 0.26 -14.36
N GLY A 2 -4.41 -0.46 -15.41
CA GLY A 2 -5.02 -1.71 -15.85
C GLY A 2 -4.35 -2.98 -15.31
N LYS A 3 -4.83 -4.15 -15.76
CA LYS A 3 -4.30 -5.47 -15.38
C LYS A 3 -2.88 -5.74 -15.90
N GLY A 4 -2.45 -5.09 -16.98
CA GLY A 4 -1.09 -5.23 -17.52
C GLY A 4 -0.05 -4.34 -16.83
N ASP A 5 -0.46 -3.35 -16.05
CA ASP A 5 0.46 -2.38 -15.45
C ASP A 5 1.02 -2.89 -14.11
N LEU A 6 2.30 -3.26 -14.15
CA LEU A 6 3.07 -3.83 -13.04
C LEU A 6 3.31 -2.87 -11.87
N ARG A 7 3.17 -1.56 -12.09
CA ARG A 7 3.33 -0.56 -11.02
C ARG A 7 2.12 -0.58 -10.09
N THR A 8 1.01 -1.17 -10.50
CA THR A 8 -0.30 -1.07 -9.87
C THR A 8 -0.61 -2.29 -9.02
N ARG A 9 -1.51 -2.12 -8.04
CA ARG A 9 -1.98 -3.24 -7.23
C ARG A 9 -2.65 -4.31 -8.11
N ARG A 10 -3.45 -3.90 -9.09
CA ARG A 10 -4.17 -4.81 -10.00
C ARG A 10 -3.22 -5.62 -10.89
N GLY A 11 -2.22 -4.99 -11.50
CA GLY A 11 -1.26 -5.73 -12.32
C GLY A 11 -0.38 -6.68 -11.50
N LYS A 12 -0.04 -6.31 -10.27
CA LYS A 12 0.65 -7.23 -9.35
C LYS A 12 -0.21 -8.41 -8.89
N ILE A 13 -1.53 -8.24 -8.79
CA ILE A 13 -2.47 -9.35 -8.52
C ILE A 13 -2.47 -10.33 -9.68
N VAL A 14 -2.66 -9.84 -10.91
CA VAL A 14 -2.73 -10.70 -12.11
C VAL A 14 -1.42 -11.45 -12.32
N ARG A 15 -0.28 -10.78 -12.13
CA ARG A 15 1.03 -11.43 -12.27
C ARG A 15 1.42 -12.32 -11.09
N GLY A 16 0.73 -12.24 -9.95
CA GLY A 16 1.08 -12.99 -8.74
C GLY A 16 2.30 -12.46 -7.98
N THR A 17 2.82 -11.27 -8.30
CA THR A 17 4.01 -10.69 -7.66
C THR A 17 3.65 -9.69 -6.55
N ASN A 18 4.66 -9.29 -5.77
CA ASN A 18 4.51 -8.35 -4.66
C ASN A 18 5.33 -7.06 -4.88
N GLY A 19 5.12 -6.05 -4.04
CA GLY A 19 6.00 -4.89 -3.90
C GLY A 19 5.23 -3.71 -3.31
N ASN A 20 5.70 -2.47 -3.49
CA ASN A 20 5.12 -1.32 -2.76
C ASN A 20 3.60 -1.20 -2.85
N THR A 21 3.02 -1.39 -4.05
CA THR A 21 1.56 -1.29 -4.26
C THR A 21 0.78 -2.55 -3.91
N ARG A 22 1.44 -3.71 -3.70
CA ARG A 22 0.87 -4.97 -3.22
C ARG A 22 1.84 -5.63 -2.23
N PRO A 23 1.95 -5.12 -0.99
CA PRO A 23 2.85 -5.67 0.01
C PRO A 23 2.30 -6.98 0.59
N LYS A 24 3.18 -7.95 0.90
CA LYS A 24 2.78 -9.23 1.52
C LYS A 24 2.27 -9.05 2.95
N LYS A 25 2.91 -8.15 3.70
CA LYS A 25 2.57 -7.83 5.09
C LYS A 25 2.07 -6.40 5.12
N LYS A 26 1.03 -6.13 5.92
CA LYS A 26 0.63 -4.74 6.20
C LYS A 26 1.83 -4.06 6.86
N LYS A 27 2.20 -2.87 6.39
CA LYS A 27 3.19 -2.07 7.11
C LYS A 27 2.62 -1.79 8.50
N PRO A 28 3.42 -1.88 9.57
CA PRO A 28 2.97 -1.47 10.89
C PRO A 28 2.47 -0.04 10.76
N VAL A 29 1.20 0.17 11.10
CA VAL A 29 0.65 1.52 11.14
C VAL A 29 1.43 2.20 12.26
N PRO A 30 2.21 3.26 12.01
CA PRO A 30 2.80 4.00 13.10
C PRO A 30 1.63 4.47 14.00
N PRO A 31 1.76 4.39 15.33
CA PRO A 31 0.72 4.87 16.22
C PRO A 31 0.38 6.30 15.78
N LYS A 32 -0.91 6.56 15.57
CA LYS A 32 -1.40 7.90 15.24
C LYS A 32 -0.90 8.79 16.37
N LYS A 33 -0.02 9.74 16.05
CA LYS A 33 0.22 10.86 16.95
C LYS A 33 -1.09 11.64 16.90
N ASP A 34 -1.88 11.53 17.95
CA ASP A 34 -3.02 12.41 18.15
C ASP A 34 -2.46 13.83 18.08
N VAL A 35 -2.94 14.58 17.10
CA VAL A 35 -2.58 15.98 16.92
C VAL A 35 -3.31 16.72 18.03
N GLU A 36 -2.60 17.10 19.09
CA GLU A 36 -3.02 18.22 19.93
C GLU A 36 -2.95 19.47 19.04
N GLU A 37 -4.08 19.81 18.42
CA GLU A 37 -4.33 21.16 17.97
C GLU A 37 -4.46 22.02 19.23
N GLY A 38 -3.42 22.80 19.48
CA GLY A 38 -3.34 23.74 20.60
C GLY A 38 -4.52 24.71 20.58
N SER A 39 -5.13 24.81 21.76
CA SER A 39 -5.90 25.94 22.26
C SER A 39 -5.17 27.27 22.18
#